data_AF-A0A2M7L345-F1
#
_entry.id   AF-A0A2M7L345-F1
#
_cell.length_a   1.000
_cell.length_b   1.000
_cell.length_c   1.000
_cell.angle_alpha   90.00
_cell.angle_beta   90.00
_cell.angle_gamma   90.00
#
_symmetry.space_group_name_H-M   'P 1'
#
loop_
_entity.id
_entity.type
_entity.pdbx_description
1 polymer ?
#
loop_
_entity_poly.entity_id
_entity_poly.type
_entity_poly.pdbx_seq_one_letter_code
_entity_poly.pdbx_strand_id
1 'polypeptide(L)'
;MADDSKTVIRKEPRQSALWMMIVLAVSVFIIEVLVMILLPSLPLMSDAAKMMVDAAMLSLLLFPIFYFLVFRPLIVNITERRMAEEALRE
;
A
#
# COMPACT_ATOMS: atom_id res chain seq x y z
N MET A 1 21.44 1.97 41.49
CA MET A 1 19.97 2.10 41.56
C MET A 1 19.48 2.14 40.13
N ALA A 2 18.52 1.28 39.79
CA ALA A 2 18.39 0.61 38.49
C ALA A 2 18.19 1.53 37.27
N ASP A 3 18.84 1.06 36.20
CA ASP A 3 18.87 1.47 34.80
C ASP A 3 17.46 1.66 34.19
N ASP A 4 17.16 2.89 33.80
CA ASP A 4 16.03 3.31 32.96
C ASP A 4 16.28 2.87 31.51
N SER A 5 16.44 1.56 31.30
CA SER A 5 16.48 0.97 29.97
C SER A 5 15.07 0.99 29.40
N LYS A 6 14.66 2.17 28.95
CA LYS A 6 13.45 2.44 28.18
C LYS A 6 13.28 1.32 27.17
N THR A 7 12.22 0.54 27.38
CA THR A 7 11.78 -0.53 26.51
C THR A 7 11.42 0.08 25.16
N VAL A 8 12.41 0.17 24.28
CA VAL A 8 12.22 0.44 22.87
C VAL A 8 11.45 -0.76 22.35
N ILE A 9 10.12 -0.60 22.23
CA ILE A 9 9.26 -1.55 21.55
C ILE A 9 9.77 -1.63 20.11
N ARG A 10 10.68 -2.57 19.85
CA ARG A 10 11.03 -3.02 18.50
C ARG A 10 9.76 -3.61 17.93
N LYS A 11 8.96 -2.78 17.23
CA LYS A 11 7.88 -3.27 16.39
C LYS A 11 8.51 -4.22 15.39
N GLU A 12 8.16 -5.49 15.50
CA GLU A 12 8.69 -6.50 14.60
C GLU A 12 8.35 -6.12 13.14
N PRO A 13 9.30 -6.21 12.22
CA PRO A 13 9.11 -5.82 10.82
C PRO A 13 7.95 -6.58 10.14
N ARG A 14 7.60 -7.78 10.64
CA ARG A 14 6.46 -8.57 10.15
C ARG A 14 5.09 -7.94 10.42
N GLN A 15 4.91 -7.26 11.56
CA GLN A 15 3.63 -6.59 11.86
C GLN A 15 3.41 -5.39 10.95
N SER A 16 4.45 -4.63 10.60
CA SER A 16 4.34 -3.53 9.63
C SER A 16 3.96 -4.02 8.24
N ALA A 17 4.52 -5.15 7.78
CA ALA A 17 4.20 -5.69 6.45
C ALA A 17 2.74 -6.19 6.37
N LEU A 18 2.28 -6.96 7.35
CA LEU A 18 0.88 -7.43 7.39
C LEU A 18 -0.11 -6.28 7.54
N TRP A 19 0.23 -5.27 8.33
CA TRP A 19 -0.60 -4.07 8.47
C TRP A 19 -0.67 -3.29 7.16
N MET A 20 0.46 -3.11 6.45
CA MET A 20 0.47 -2.51 5.11
C MET A 20 -0.39 -3.30 4.11
N MET A 21 -0.35 -4.64 4.15
CA MET A 21 -1.19 -5.48 3.30
C MET A 21 -2.67 -5.29 3.60
N ILE A 22 -3.07 -5.26 4.88
CA ILE A 22 -4.47 -5.04 5.28
C ILE A 22 -4.93 -3.65 4.84
N VAL A 23 -4.11 -2.61 5.08
CA VAL A 23 -4.44 -1.24 4.67
C VAL A 23 -4.56 -1.15 3.15
N LEU A 24 -3.68 -1.82 2.39
CA LEU A 24 -3.76 -1.89 0.94
C LEU A 24 -5.07 -2.56 0.50
N ALA A 25 -5.39 -3.74 1.03
CA ALA A 25 -6.59 -4.49 0.68
C ALA A 25 -7.86 -3.69 0.99
N VAL A 26 -7.94 -3.08 2.18
CA VAL A 26 -9.06 -2.22 2.57
C VAL A 26 -9.16 -0.99 1.66
N SER A 27 -8.05 -0.37 1.29
CA SER A 27 -8.06 0.81 0.41
C SER A 27 -8.56 0.47 -0.99
N VAL A 28 -8.09 -0.64 -1.58
CA VAL A 28 -8.55 -1.12 -2.89
C VAL A 28 -10.04 -1.46 -2.84
N PHE A 29 -10.48 -2.14 -1.77
CA PHE A 29 -11.88 -2.49 -1.58
C PHE A 29 -12.79 -1.25 -1.47
N ILE A 30 -12.36 -0.23 -0.71
CA ILE A 30 -13.11 1.03 -0.61
C ILE A 30 -13.22 1.72 -1.99
N ILE A 31 -12.13 1.75 -2.76
CA ILE A 31 -12.14 2.32 -4.11
C ILE A 31 -13.12 1.57 -5.00
N GLU A 32 -13.07 0.25 -5.02
CA GLU A 32 -13.98 -0.59 -5.81
C GLU A 32 -15.45 -0.27 -5.49
N VAL A 33 -15.80 -0.24 -4.20
CA VAL A 33 -17.15 0.10 -3.76
C VAL A 33 -17.54 1.51 -4.22
N LEU A 34 -16.62 2.47 -4.14
CA LEU A 34 -16.86 3.85 -4.54
C LEU A 34 -17.06 3.95 -6.06
N VAL A 35 -16.28 3.23 -6.86
CA VAL A 35 -16.42 3.17 -8.32
C VAL A 35 -17.76 2.53 -8.70
N MET A 36 -18.16 1.44 -8.05
CA MET A 36 -19.47 0.81 -8.26
C MET A 36 -20.66 1.69 -7.88
N ILE A 37 -20.51 2.59 -6.89
CA ILE A 37 -21.54 3.58 -6.54
C ILE A 37 -21.59 4.72 -7.57
N LEU A 38 -20.44 5.13 -8.11
CA LEU A 38 -20.33 6.26 -9.05
C LEU A 38 -20.72 5.89 -10.48
N LEU A 39 -20.31 4.72 -10.98
CA LEU A 39 -20.55 4.26 -12.36
C LEU A 39 -22.03 4.32 -12.81
N PRO A 40 -23.02 3.91 -11.99
CA PRO A 40 -24.43 3.99 -12.35
C PRO A 40 -24.95 5.41 -12.55
N SER A 41 -24.24 6.42 -12.04
CA SER A 41 -24.61 7.84 -12.20
C SER A 41 -24.25 8.37 -13.59
N LEU A 42 -23.48 7.63 -14.38
CA LEU A 42 -23.14 7.99 -15.76
C LEU A 42 -24.29 7.62 -16.72
N PRO A 43 -24.51 8.41 -17.79
CA PRO A 43 -25.56 8.17 -18.79
C PRO A 43 -25.39 6.81 -19.50
N LEU A 44 -26.42 6.36 -20.22
CA LEU A 44 -26.45 5.04 -20.87
C LEU A 44 -25.20 4.76 -21.72
N MET A 45 -24.26 4.05 -21.12
CA MET A 45 -23.11 3.44 -21.78
C MET A 45 -23.43 1.98 -22.11
N SER A 46 -22.83 1.45 -23.18
CA SER A 46 -22.86 0.02 -23.46
C SER A 46 -22.17 -0.74 -22.32
N ASP A 47 -22.57 -1.99 -22.09
CA ASP A 47 -22.02 -2.79 -20.99
C ASP A 47 -20.50 -2.97 -21.12
N ALA A 48 -19.99 -3.10 -22.35
CA ALA A 48 -18.55 -3.14 -22.63
C ALA A 48 -17.84 -1.84 -22.22
N ALA A 49 -18.43 -0.67 -22.52
CA ALA A 49 -17.85 0.61 -22.14
C ALA A 49 -17.83 0.80 -20.62
N LYS A 50 -18.89 0.35 -19.91
CA LYS A 50 -18.90 0.39 -18.44
C LYS A 50 -17.78 -0.44 -17.84
N MET A 51 -17.57 -1.68 -18.31
CA MET A 51 -16.49 -2.55 -17.84
C MET A 51 -15.10 -1.95 -18.11
N MET A 52 -14.90 -1.31 -19.27
CA MET A 52 -13.64 -0.64 -19.57
C MET A 52 -13.38 0.57 -18.68
N VAL A 53 -14.41 1.39 -18.44
CA VAL A 53 -14.30 2.58 -17.57
C VAL A 53 -14.03 2.17 -16.13
N ASP A 54 -14.72 1.12 -15.64
CA ASP A 54 -14.52 0.54 -14.32
C ASP A 54 -13.05 0.13 -14.09
N ALA A 55 -12.54 -0.74 -14.97
CA ALA A 55 -11.16 -1.21 -14.91
C ALA A 55 -10.13 -0.08 -15.02
N ALA A 56 -10.41 0.95 -15.85
CA ALA A 56 -9.56 2.11 -16.01
C ALA A 56 -9.54 3.01 -14.76
N MET A 57 -10.70 3.31 -14.18
CA MET A 57 -10.82 4.09 -12.94
C MET A 57 -10.12 3.39 -11.79
N LEU A 58 -10.38 2.09 -11.60
CA LEU A 58 -9.73 1.32 -10.56
C LEU A 58 -8.22 1.35 -10.76
N SER A 59 -7.70 1.03 -11.94
CA SER A 59 -6.25 1.03 -12.21
C SER A 59 -5.59 2.39 -11.96
N LEU A 60 -6.24 3.47 -12.37
CA LEU A 60 -5.73 4.84 -12.19
C LEU A 60 -5.71 5.25 -10.71
N LEU A 61 -6.74 4.89 -9.94
CA LEU A 61 -6.83 5.14 -8.49
C LEU A 61 -5.90 4.23 -7.67
N LEU A 62 -5.66 3.01 -8.15
CA LEU A 62 -4.77 2.03 -7.54
C LEU A 62 -3.30 2.45 -7.65
N PHE A 63 -2.93 3.11 -8.75
CA PHE A 63 -1.55 3.52 -9.05
C PHE A 63 -0.87 4.30 -7.91
N PRO A 64 -1.42 5.41 -7.39
CA PRO A 64 -0.82 6.12 -6.26
C PRO A 64 -0.73 5.26 -5.00
N ILE A 65 -1.73 4.41 -4.74
CA ILE A 65 -1.73 3.53 -3.57
C ILE A 65 -0.59 2.53 -3.65
N PHE A 66 -0.40 1.87 -4.79
CA PHE A 66 0.71 0.94 -4.98
C PHE A 66 2.07 1.63 -4.85
N TYR A 67 2.21 2.85 -5.39
CA TYR A 67 3.44 3.61 -5.27
C TYR A 67 3.79 3.90 -3.79
N PHE A 68 2.84 4.43 -3.03
CA PHE A 68 3.07 4.81 -1.63
C PHE A 68 3.15 3.61 -0.67
N LEU A 69 2.29 2.59 -0.84
CA LEU A 69 2.19 1.48 0.11
C LEU A 69 3.08 0.29 -0.25
N VAL A 70 3.45 0.09 -1.52
CA VAL A 70 4.25 -1.08 -1.94
C VAL A 70 5.66 -0.65 -2.34
N PHE A 71 5.80 0.27 -3.29
CA PHE A 71 7.13 0.65 -3.79
C PHE A 71 7.98 1.37 -2.74
N ARG A 72 7.39 2.30 -1.98
CA ARG A 72 8.10 3.04 -0.93
C ARG A 72 8.71 2.12 0.14
N PRO A 73 7.97 1.21 0.81
CA PRO A 73 8.58 0.32 1.80
C PRO A 73 9.55 -0.69 1.18
N LEU A 74 9.36 -1.10 -0.08
CA LEU A 74 10.32 -1.96 -0.78
C LEU A 74 11.67 -1.26 -0.92
N ILE A 75 11.66 0.00 -1.36
CA ILE A 75 12.88 0.80 -1.56
C ILE A 75 13.59 1.02 -0.22
N VAL A 76 12.86 1.41 0.83
CA VAL A 76 13.43 1.61 2.17
C VAL A 76 14.10 0.34 2.69
N ASN A 77 13.43 -0.81 2.59
CA ASN A 77 13.97 -2.08 3.07
C ASN A 77 15.22 -2.52 2.28
N ILE A 78 15.28 -2.23 0.97
CA ILE A 78 16.48 -2.50 0.15
C ILE A 78 17.63 -1.58 0.56
N THR A 79 17.36 -0.29 0.81
CA THR A 79 18.38 0.68 1.23
C THR A 79 18.93 0.36 2.63
N GLU A 80 18.08 0.03 3.59
CA GLU A 80 18.52 -0.37 4.95
C GLU A 80 19.41 -1.62 4.90
N ARG A 81 19.07 -2.60 4.05
CA ARG A 81 19.90 -3.79 3.86
C ARG A 81 21.27 -3.47 3.28
N ARG A 82 21.34 -2.59 2.28
CA ARG A 82 22.63 -2.16 1.69
C ARG A 82 23.52 -1.44 2.71
N MET A 83 22.96 -0.55 3.52
CA MET A 83 23.73 0.16 4.54
C MET A 83 24.27 -0.77 5.62
N ALA A 84 23.52 -1.81 6.01
CA ALA A 84 23.98 -2.81 6.96
C ALA A 84 25.10 -3.70 6.39
N GLU A 85 25.05 -4.02 5.09
CA GLU A 85 26.11 -4.78 4.41
C GLU A 85 27.41 -3.97 4.25
N GLU A 86 27.31 -2.66 4.01
CA GLU A 86 28.48 -1.77 3.92
C GLU A 86 29.15 -1.58 5.29
N ALA A 87 28.38 -1.42 6.37
CA ALA A 87 28.92 -1.28 7.73
C ALA A 87 29.58 -2.55 8.29
N LEU A 88 29.33 -3.72 7.69
CA LEU A 88 30.00 -4.99 8.04
C LEU A 88 31.25 -5.27 7.20
N ARG A 89 31.49 -4.48 6.14
CA ARG A 89 32.66 -4.60 5.26
C ARG A 89 33.81 -3.68 5.66
N GLU A 90 33.54 -2.66 6.48
CA GLU A 90 34.56 -1.83 7.16
C GLU A 90 34.90 -2.40 8.54
#